data_AF-A0A3S1RAZ9-F1
#
_entry.id   AF-A0A3S1RAZ9-F1
#
_cell.length_a   1.000
_cell.length_b   1.000
_cell.length_c   1.000
_cell.angle_alpha   90.00
_cell.angle_beta   90.00
_cell.angle_gamma   90.00
#
_symmetry.space_group_name_H-M   'P 1'
#
loop_
_entity.id
_entity.type
_entity.pdbx_description
1 polymer ?
#
loop_
_entity_poly.entity_id
_entity_poly.type
_entity_poly.pdbx_seq_one_letter_code
_entity_poly.pdbx_strand_id
1 'polypeptide(L)'
;MQSFAELSRCFLLLLLISGFFWAVESWCFGGVFSIRLSVSLKRFSSVSFSGLANLPEDRRNTFAAIGLLTVCWASAEYAMDFVIRYVHERYEGNQVAPVPPISFKGKPPYLKKAFANHPDLAEHLPQLTELLEEAWQIAEQRHWCIHGSIDLRADATSFPISKIIHGKEHRQDTRKFTVKQIEKLAGRASALSLNLFFFGVQTVGIMPKDEADKLVRELLRKYSAALPEGNLFS
;
A
#
# COMPACT_ATOMS: atom_id res chain seq x y z
N MET A 1 -19.40 -15.58 7.75
CA MET A 1 -17.93 -15.72 7.71
C MET A 1 -17.51 -15.69 6.24
N GLN A 2 -16.90 -14.60 5.75
CA GLN A 2 -16.18 -14.67 4.48
C GLN A 2 -14.93 -15.51 4.73
N SER A 3 -14.75 -16.56 3.93
CA SER A 3 -13.72 -17.56 4.20
C SER A 3 -12.32 -16.99 3.93
N PHE A 4 -11.33 -17.47 4.67
CA PHE A 4 -9.90 -17.27 4.44
C PHE A 4 -9.47 -17.44 2.97
N ALA A 5 -10.27 -18.15 2.15
CA ALA A 5 -10.04 -18.31 0.72
C ALA A 5 -10.22 -17.00 -0.09
N GLU A 6 -11.11 -16.08 0.30
CA GLU A 6 -11.24 -14.77 -0.38
C GLU A 6 -10.05 -13.85 -0.05
N LEU A 7 -9.61 -13.85 1.21
CA LEU A 7 -8.41 -13.13 1.64
C LEU A 7 -7.14 -13.68 0.97
N SER A 8 -7.06 -15.02 0.79
CA SER A 8 -5.97 -15.66 0.06
C SER A 8 -5.94 -15.25 -1.42
N ARG A 9 -7.11 -15.06 -2.07
CA ARG A 9 -7.19 -14.55 -3.45
C ARG A 9 -6.69 -13.10 -3.57
N CYS A 10 -7.05 -12.23 -2.63
CA CYS A 10 -6.52 -10.86 -2.57
C CYS A 10 -5.01 -10.85 -2.27
N PHE A 11 -4.53 -11.73 -1.41
CA PHE A 11 -3.11 -11.87 -1.10
C PHE A 11 -2.29 -12.38 -2.29
N LEU A 12 -2.82 -13.34 -3.05
CA LEU A 12 -2.22 -13.80 -4.31
C LEU A 12 -2.23 -12.69 -5.39
N LEU A 13 -3.26 -11.83 -5.43
CA LEU A 13 -3.28 -10.67 -6.31
C LEU A 13 -2.17 -9.68 -5.94
N LEU A 14 -1.95 -9.42 -4.65
CA LEU A 14 -0.86 -8.58 -4.14
C LEU A 14 0.53 -9.20 -4.34
N LEU A 15 0.68 -10.51 -4.19
CA LEU A 15 1.92 -11.23 -4.50
C LEU A 15 2.26 -11.20 -5.99
N LEU A 16 1.24 -11.21 -6.86
CA LEU A 16 1.45 -11.04 -8.30
C LEU A 16 1.76 -9.59 -8.65
N ILE A 17 1.11 -8.61 -8.02
CA ILE A 17 1.44 -7.19 -8.22
C ILE A 17 2.87 -6.91 -7.74
N SER A 18 3.28 -7.41 -6.57
CA SER A 18 4.64 -7.24 -6.06
C SER A 18 5.69 -8.05 -6.83
N GLY A 19 5.38 -9.28 -7.25
CA GLY A 19 6.24 -10.06 -8.16
C GLY A 19 6.35 -9.46 -9.56
N PHE A 20 5.27 -8.84 -10.05
CA PHE A 20 5.25 -8.12 -11.32
C PHE A 20 6.00 -6.80 -11.24
N PHE A 21 5.87 -6.06 -10.15
CA PHE A 21 6.71 -4.88 -9.90
C PHE A 21 8.21 -5.22 -9.94
N TRP A 22 8.59 -6.38 -9.40
CA TRP A 22 9.94 -6.93 -9.54
C TRP A 22 10.31 -7.30 -10.99
N ALA A 23 9.35 -7.82 -11.78
CA ALA A 23 9.57 -8.16 -13.19
C ALA A 23 9.67 -6.92 -14.10
N VAL A 24 8.88 -5.87 -13.85
CA VAL A 24 8.95 -4.59 -14.56
C VAL A 24 10.24 -3.84 -14.26
N GLU A 25 10.72 -3.87 -13.00
CA GLU A 25 12.07 -3.37 -12.69
C GLU A 25 13.15 -4.13 -13.47
N SER A 26 13.00 -5.45 -13.64
CA SER A 26 13.93 -6.27 -14.41
C SER A 26 13.91 -5.96 -15.92
N TRP A 27 12.81 -5.43 -16.44
CA TRP A 27 12.67 -5.03 -17.85
C TRP A 27 13.08 -3.57 -18.12
N CYS A 28 12.83 -2.66 -17.18
CA CYS A 28 13.16 -1.24 -17.36
C CYS A 28 14.58 -0.88 -16.90
N PHE A 29 15.25 -1.72 -16.11
CA PHE A 29 16.61 -1.46 -15.63
C PHE A 29 17.59 -2.55 -16.06
N GLY A 30 18.22 -2.33 -17.21
CA GLY A 30 19.59 -2.79 -17.46
C GLY A 30 20.57 -2.08 -16.52
N GLY A 31 20.56 -2.45 -15.24
CA GLY A 31 21.50 -1.99 -14.21
C GLY A 31 21.16 -0.63 -13.60
N VAL A 32 20.96 -0.60 -12.28
CA VAL A 32 21.49 0.40 -11.31
C VAL A 32 20.62 0.47 -10.03
N PHE A 33 19.36 0.01 -10.03
CA PHE A 33 18.59 -0.18 -8.78
C PHE A 33 18.61 -1.64 -8.32
N SER A 34 19.80 -2.13 -7.98
CA SER A 34 19.89 -3.25 -7.04
C SER A 34 19.71 -2.66 -5.65
N ILE A 35 18.47 -2.57 -5.16
CA ILE A 35 18.26 -2.52 -3.72
C ILE A 35 18.85 -3.84 -3.21
N ARG A 36 20.09 -3.77 -2.72
CA ARG A 36 20.69 -4.83 -1.92
C ARG A 36 19.82 -4.98 -0.67
N LEU A 37 18.76 -5.77 -0.78
CA LEU A 37 18.23 -6.60 0.30
C LEU A 37 19.22 -7.75 0.56
N SER A 38 20.51 -7.42 0.66
CA SER A 38 21.50 -8.20 1.39
C SER A 38 21.52 -7.69 2.83
N VAL A 39 20.34 -7.60 3.45
CA VAL A 39 20.29 -7.74 4.90
C VAL A 39 20.85 -9.14 5.14
N SER A 40 21.96 -9.21 5.86
CA SER A 40 22.58 -10.46 6.26
C SER A 40 21.56 -11.32 7.01
N LEU A 41 20.81 -12.15 6.28
CA LEU A 41 19.87 -13.15 6.80
C LEU A 41 20.55 -14.12 7.76
N LYS A 42 21.89 -14.16 7.78
CA LYS A 42 22.70 -14.94 8.71
C LYS A 42 22.65 -14.44 10.15
N ARG A 43 22.16 -13.22 10.43
CA ARG A 43 22.12 -12.66 11.81
C ARG A 43 20.74 -12.63 12.48
N PHE A 44 19.67 -13.04 11.78
CA PHE A 44 18.33 -13.19 12.35
C PHE A 44 17.90 -14.64 12.59
N SER A 45 18.76 -15.63 12.29
CA SER A 45 18.46 -17.06 12.37
C SER A 45 18.34 -17.65 13.79
N SER A 46 18.30 -16.83 14.85
CA SER A 46 18.12 -17.34 16.22
C SER A 46 17.06 -16.64 17.05
N VAL A 47 16.27 -15.71 16.49
CA VAL A 47 15.00 -15.34 17.14
C VAL A 47 14.05 -16.52 16.92
N SER A 48 14.05 -17.44 17.89
CA SER A 48 13.16 -18.60 17.86
C SER A 48 11.72 -18.10 17.86
N PHE A 49 11.07 -18.20 16.70
CA PHE A 49 9.65 -17.91 16.51
C PHE A 49 8.72 -18.88 17.26
N SER A 50 9.27 -19.82 18.05
CA SER A 50 8.51 -20.77 18.87
C SER A 50 7.51 -20.08 19.80
N GLY A 51 7.79 -18.84 20.23
CA GLY A 51 6.86 -18.03 21.04
C GLY A 51 5.55 -17.66 20.32
N LEU A 52 5.56 -17.49 18.99
CA LEU A 52 4.35 -17.16 18.24
C LEU A 52 3.45 -18.37 17.98
N ALA A 53 4.04 -19.57 17.87
CA ALA A 53 3.29 -20.81 17.69
C ALA A 53 2.38 -21.11 18.89
N ASN A 54 2.81 -20.70 20.09
CA ASN A 54 2.08 -20.90 21.34
C ASN A 54 1.08 -19.78 21.69
N LEU A 55 0.93 -18.76 20.84
CA LEU A 55 -0.05 -17.71 21.09
C LEU A 55 -1.48 -18.25 20.91
N PRO A 56 -2.44 -17.80 21.73
CA PRO A 56 -3.87 -17.97 21.46
C PRO A 56 -4.25 -17.59 20.02
N GLU A 57 -5.22 -18.30 19.43
CA GLU A 57 -5.60 -18.18 18.01
C GLU A 57 -6.05 -16.76 17.65
N ASP A 58 -6.83 -16.12 18.50
CA ASP A 58 -7.29 -14.73 18.38
C ASP A 58 -6.13 -13.74 18.25
N ARG A 59 -5.07 -13.93 19.04
CA ARG A 59 -3.87 -13.09 18.97
C ARG A 59 -3.10 -13.32 17.67
N ARG A 60 -2.96 -14.58 17.25
CA ARG A 60 -2.33 -14.90 15.95
C ARG A 60 -3.09 -14.25 14.79
N ASN A 61 -4.43 -14.34 14.80
CA ASN A 61 -5.28 -13.71 13.80
C ASN A 61 -5.12 -12.19 13.76
N THR A 62 -4.96 -11.56 14.93
CA THR A 62 -4.68 -10.13 15.03
C THR A 62 -3.33 -9.75 14.43
N PHE A 63 -2.26 -10.45 14.79
CA PHE A 63 -0.94 -10.20 14.20
C PHE A 63 -0.93 -10.49 12.69
N ALA A 64 -1.64 -11.53 12.23
CA ALA A 64 -1.79 -11.83 10.82
C ALA A 64 -2.52 -10.69 10.08
N ALA A 65 -3.60 -10.14 10.65
CA ALA A 65 -4.32 -9.00 10.08
C ALA A 65 -3.45 -7.73 10.01
N ILE A 66 -2.65 -7.43 11.04
CA ILE A 66 -1.69 -6.31 11.03
C ILE A 66 -0.61 -6.52 9.97
N GLY A 67 -0.10 -7.75 9.84
CA GLY A 67 0.83 -8.13 8.79
C GLY A 67 0.25 -7.92 7.40
N LEU A 68 -0.98 -8.38 7.16
CA LEU A 68 -1.70 -8.18 5.91
C LEU A 68 -1.87 -6.69 5.59
N LEU A 69 -2.35 -5.88 6.55
CA LEU A 69 -2.45 -4.42 6.41
C LEU A 69 -1.11 -3.79 6.03
N THR A 70 -0.02 -4.24 6.66
CA THR A 70 1.33 -3.71 6.39
C THR A 70 1.75 -3.97 4.94
N VAL A 71 1.52 -5.20 4.45
CA VAL A 71 1.84 -5.57 3.06
C VAL A 71 0.97 -4.78 2.07
N CYS A 72 -0.35 -4.74 2.27
CA CYS A 72 -1.26 -3.99 1.40
C CYS A 72 -0.90 -2.49 1.34
N TRP A 73 -0.56 -1.89 2.49
CA TRP A 73 -0.12 -0.51 2.54
C TRP A 73 1.19 -0.29 1.78
N ALA A 74 2.18 -1.18 1.95
CA ALA A 74 3.44 -1.07 1.23
C ALA A 74 3.22 -1.09 -0.29
N SER A 75 2.31 -1.94 -0.79
CA SER A 75 1.92 -1.93 -2.21
C SER A 75 1.28 -0.60 -2.64
N ALA A 76 0.38 -0.03 -1.84
CA ALA A 76 -0.24 1.26 -2.15
C ALA A 76 0.77 2.42 -2.17
N GLU A 77 1.65 2.46 -1.18
CA GLU A 77 2.73 3.45 -1.10
C GLU A 77 3.69 3.32 -2.27
N TYR A 78 4.03 2.09 -2.67
CA TYR A 78 4.88 1.83 -3.82
C TYR A 78 4.24 2.23 -5.15
N ALA A 79 2.93 1.98 -5.34
CA ALA A 79 2.19 2.46 -6.50
C ALA A 79 2.19 4.00 -6.57
N MET A 80 2.07 4.68 -5.44
CA MET A 80 2.20 6.14 -5.35
C MET A 80 3.61 6.62 -5.75
N ASP A 81 4.65 5.88 -5.37
CA ASP A 81 6.04 6.21 -5.71
C ASP A 81 6.29 6.14 -7.23
N PHE A 82 5.64 5.21 -7.94
CA PHE A 82 5.68 5.21 -9.41
C PHE A 82 5.04 6.45 -10.01
N VAL A 83 3.88 6.88 -9.51
CA VAL A 83 3.24 8.12 -9.98
C VAL A 83 4.18 9.30 -9.73
N ILE A 84 4.75 9.42 -8.53
CA ILE A 84 5.70 10.48 -8.18
C ILE A 84 6.90 10.48 -9.11
N ARG A 85 7.49 9.30 -9.39
CA ARG A 85 8.63 9.17 -10.27
C ARG A 85 8.33 9.72 -11.67
N TYR A 86 7.23 9.30 -12.28
CA TYR A 86 6.87 9.73 -13.63
C TYR A 86 6.53 11.21 -13.67
N VAL A 87 5.81 11.73 -12.67
CA VAL A 87 5.57 13.18 -12.50
C VAL A 87 6.90 13.94 -12.41
N HIS A 88 7.85 13.43 -11.63
CA HIS A 88 9.14 14.07 -11.43
C HIS A 88 9.98 14.09 -12.70
N GLU A 89 10.01 12.98 -13.44
CA GLU A 89 10.84 12.81 -14.65
C GLU A 89 10.24 13.48 -15.89
N ARG A 90 8.90 13.53 -16.02
CA ARG A 90 8.23 13.90 -17.28
C ARG A 90 7.35 15.14 -17.21
N TYR A 91 6.92 15.55 -16.01
CA TYR A 91 5.92 16.61 -15.82
C TYR A 91 6.46 17.73 -14.91
N GLU A 92 7.76 18.04 -15.07
CA GLU A 92 8.43 19.13 -14.35
C GLU A 92 8.31 19.06 -12.82
N GLY A 93 8.11 17.86 -12.25
CA GLY A 93 8.01 17.70 -10.80
C GLY A 93 9.28 18.13 -10.05
N ASN A 94 10.42 18.22 -10.74
CA ASN A 94 11.65 18.82 -10.22
C ASN A 94 11.54 20.32 -9.90
N GLN A 95 10.61 21.05 -10.53
CA GLN A 95 10.29 22.45 -10.20
C GLN A 95 9.45 22.56 -8.93
N VAL A 96 8.74 21.49 -8.54
CA VAL A 96 7.96 21.43 -7.30
C VAL A 96 8.88 21.20 -6.10
N ALA A 97 9.82 20.26 -6.24
CA ALA A 97 10.87 19.96 -5.27
C ALA A 97 12.09 19.37 -6.00
N PRO A 98 13.33 19.70 -5.60
CA PRO A 98 14.54 19.24 -6.29
C PRO A 98 14.77 17.73 -6.19
N VAL A 99 14.18 17.06 -5.19
CA VAL A 99 14.23 15.61 -4.98
C VAL A 99 12.82 15.13 -4.64
N PRO A 100 12.36 13.98 -5.18
CA PRO A 100 11.05 13.44 -4.87
C PRO A 100 10.93 13.08 -3.37
N PRO A 101 9.74 13.28 -2.75
CA PRO A 101 9.56 13.01 -1.33
C PRO A 101 9.58 11.50 -1.03
N ILE A 102 10.43 11.09 -0.08
CA ILE A 102 10.54 9.69 0.35
C ILE A 102 9.43 9.32 1.35
N SER A 103 9.14 10.21 2.31
CA SER A 103 8.16 9.92 3.36
C SER A 103 6.72 10.18 2.88
N PHE A 104 5.79 9.30 3.26
CA PHE A 104 4.36 9.49 2.94
C PHE A 104 3.83 10.89 3.27
N LYS A 105 4.24 11.49 4.39
CA LYS A 105 3.81 12.85 4.79
C LYS A 105 4.11 13.92 3.73
N GLY A 106 5.19 13.76 2.95
CA GLY A 106 5.57 14.67 1.88
C GLY A 106 4.93 14.38 0.53
N LYS A 107 4.41 13.16 0.31
CA LYS A 107 3.90 12.69 -0.99
C LYS A 107 2.60 13.41 -1.41
N PRO A 108 1.53 13.51 -0.59
CA PRO A 108 0.31 14.22 -0.97
C PRO A 108 0.50 15.69 -1.36
N PRO A 109 1.18 16.56 -0.57
CA PRO A 109 1.33 17.96 -0.94
C PRO A 109 2.19 18.15 -2.20
N TYR A 110 3.19 17.28 -2.40
CA TYR A 110 3.99 17.27 -3.64
C TYR A 110 3.13 16.95 -4.86
N LEU A 111 2.38 15.84 -4.83
CA LEU A 111 1.54 15.41 -5.95
C LEU A 111 0.45 16.43 -6.27
N LYS A 112 -0.23 16.97 -5.26
CA LYS A 112 -1.24 18.04 -5.45
C LYS A 112 -0.64 19.26 -6.14
N LYS A 113 0.54 19.72 -5.69
CA LYS A 113 1.22 20.88 -6.28
C LYS A 113 1.69 20.59 -7.71
N ALA A 114 2.23 19.40 -7.98
CA ALA A 114 2.66 19.01 -9.32
C ALA A 114 1.50 18.95 -10.32
N PHE A 115 0.39 18.31 -9.94
CA PHE A 115 -0.81 18.23 -10.79
C PHE A 115 -1.45 19.61 -11.01
N ALA A 116 -1.48 20.47 -9.99
CA ALA A 116 -2.01 21.82 -10.13
C ALA A 116 -1.16 22.72 -11.05
N ASN A 117 0.16 22.50 -11.09
CA ASN A 117 1.09 23.35 -11.83
C ASN A 117 1.28 22.94 -13.30
N HIS A 118 0.90 21.72 -13.68
CA HIS A 118 1.11 21.21 -15.04
C HIS A 118 -0.23 21.16 -15.82
N PRO A 119 -0.34 21.82 -17.00
CA PRO A 119 -1.59 21.87 -17.77
C PRO A 119 -2.21 20.50 -18.05
N ASP A 120 -1.40 19.53 -18.49
CA ASP A 120 -1.87 18.18 -18.85
C ASP A 120 -2.33 17.34 -17.65
N LEU A 121 -1.98 17.75 -16.42
CA LEU A 121 -2.34 17.01 -15.20
C LEU A 121 -3.46 17.69 -14.41
N ALA A 122 -3.72 18.98 -14.67
CA ALA A 122 -4.62 19.79 -13.86
C ALA A 122 -6.05 19.22 -13.82
N GLU A 123 -6.53 18.65 -14.94
CA GLU A 123 -7.88 18.05 -15.00
C GLU A 123 -8.04 16.81 -14.10
N HIS A 124 -6.95 16.13 -13.78
CA HIS A 124 -6.95 14.92 -12.95
C HIS A 124 -6.79 15.21 -11.45
N LEU A 125 -6.57 16.47 -11.06
CA LEU A 125 -6.34 16.86 -9.67
C LEU A 125 -7.50 16.50 -8.71
N PRO A 126 -8.80 16.60 -9.09
CA PRO A 126 -9.89 16.18 -8.23
C PRO A 126 -9.83 14.69 -7.88
N GLN A 127 -9.66 13.83 -8.88
CA GLN A 127 -9.55 12.38 -8.71
C GLN A 127 -8.31 12.01 -7.87
N LEU A 128 -7.17 12.64 -8.13
CA LEU A 128 -5.97 12.47 -7.31
C LEU A 128 -6.24 12.84 -5.84
N THR A 129 -6.97 13.93 -5.60
CA THR A 129 -7.26 14.41 -4.25
C THR A 129 -8.08 13.41 -3.46
N GLU A 130 -9.06 12.75 -4.09
CA GLU A 130 -9.84 11.66 -3.48
C GLU A 130 -8.95 10.48 -3.10
N LEU A 131 -8.05 10.04 -3.99
CA LEU A 131 -7.11 8.95 -3.72
C LEU A 131 -6.14 9.29 -2.57
N LEU A 132 -5.66 10.54 -2.51
CA LEU A 132 -4.75 11.00 -1.46
C LEU A 132 -5.45 11.13 -0.10
N GLU A 133 -6.73 11.50 -0.08
CA GLU A 133 -7.54 11.54 1.14
C GLU A 133 -7.75 10.11 1.69
N GLU A 134 -8.12 9.17 0.82
CA GLU A 134 -8.21 7.74 1.19
C GLU A 134 -6.87 7.22 1.73
N ALA A 135 -5.76 7.55 1.07
CA ALA A 135 -4.42 7.20 1.54
C ALA A 135 -4.11 7.76 2.93
N TRP A 136 -4.50 9.01 3.19
CA TRP A 136 -4.30 9.66 4.49
C TRP A 136 -5.07 8.96 5.60
N GLN A 137 -6.35 8.64 5.36
CA GLN A 137 -7.19 7.92 6.32
C GLN A 137 -6.62 6.52 6.63
N ILE A 138 -6.16 5.79 5.62
CA ILE A 138 -5.53 4.48 5.80
C ILE A 138 -4.22 4.62 6.59
N ALA A 139 -3.37 5.59 6.24
CA ALA A 139 -2.10 5.84 6.89
C ALA A 139 -2.28 6.14 8.39
N GLU A 140 -3.26 6.96 8.76
CA GLU A 140 -3.55 7.28 10.15
C GLU A 140 -3.92 6.02 10.95
N GLN A 141 -4.86 5.21 10.43
CA GLN A 141 -5.34 4.00 11.11
C GLN A 141 -4.25 2.91 11.16
N ARG A 142 -3.47 2.73 10.09
CA ARG A 142 -2.28 1.86 10.08
C ARG A 142 -1.28 2.28 11.14
N HIS A 143 -1.05 3.58 11.27
CA HIS A 143 -0.08 4.10 12.24
C HIS A 143 -0.48 3.77 13.68
N TRP A 144 -1.77 3.57 13.98
CA TRP A 144 -2.22 2.96 15.23
C TRP A 144 -1.82 1.49 15.30
N CYS A 145 -2.22 0.70 14.32
CA CYS A 145 -2.05 -0.76 14.33
C CYS A 145 -0.58 -1.22 14.41
N ILE A 146 0.35 -0.49 13.76
CA ILE A 146 1.76 -0.90 13.66
C ILE A 146 2.64 -0.31 14.75
N HIS A 147 2.39 0.94 15.15
CA HIS A 147 3.26 1.65 16.09
C HIS A 147 2.66 1.81 17.49
N GLY A 148 1.44 1.32 17.72
CA GLY A 148 0.84 1.29 19.04
C GLY A 148 1.22 0.06 19.84
N SER A 149 1.13 0.18 21.17
CA SER A 149 1.28 -0.93 22.09
C SER A 149 -0.05 -1.66 22.24
N ILE A 150 -0.08 -2.95 21.91
CA ILE A 150 -1.25 -3.80 22.07
C ILE A 150 -1.30 -4.31 23.51
N ASP A 151 -2.42 -4.08 24.21
CA ASP A 151 -2.65 -4.72 25.50
C ASP A 151 -3.09 -6.18 25.31
N LEU A 152 -2.15 -7.10 25.53
CA LEU A 152 -2.42 -8.53 25.38
C LEU A 152 -3.31 -9.10 26.51
N ARG A 153 -3.57 -8.36 27.58
CA ARG A 153 -4.46 -8.80 28.67
C ARG A 153 -5.93 -8.60 28.35
N ALA A 154 -6.23 -7.80 27.33
CA ALA A 154 -7.58 -7.51 26.90
C ALA A 154 -8.28 -8.74 26.31
N ASP A 155 -9.61 -8.66 26.23
CA ASP A 155 -10.45 -9.72 25.72
C ASP A 155 -10.26 -9.95 24.22
N ALA A 156 -10.51 -11.17 23.76
CA ALA A 156 -10.29 -11.58 22.36
C ALA A 156 -11.18 -10.84 21.34
N THR A 157 -12.21 -10.11 21.79
CA THR A 157 -13.17 -9.44 20.90
C THR A 157 -12.63 -8.14 20.31
N SER A 158 -11.79 -7.42 21.07
CA SER A 158 -11.20 -6.16 20.65
C SER A 158 -9.84 -5.95 21.30
N PHE A 159 -8.87 -5.46 20.53
CA PHE A 159 -7.52 -5.24 20.98
C PHE A 159 -7.32 -3.75 21.22
N PRO A 160 -7.14 -3.29 22.48
CA PRO A 160 -6.82 -1.92 22.78
C PRO A 160 -5.39 -1.66 22.35
N ILE A 161 -5.23 -0.64 21.52
CA ILE A 161 -3.94 -0.17 21.02
C ILE A 161 -3.70 1.21 21.59
N SER A 162 -2.67 1.33 22.42
CA SER A 162 -2.31 2.57 23.09
C SER A 162 -1.11 3.24 22.44
N LYS A 163 -1.12 4.57 22.38
CA LYS A 163 0.01 5.37 21.90
C LYS A 163 0.27 6.53 22.84
N ILE A 164 1.55 6.81 23.03
CA ILE A 164 1.99 8.03 23.69
C ILE A 164 1.95 9.14 22.64
N ILE A 165 1.16 10.17 22.90
CA ILE A 165 1.13 11.37 22.07
C ILE A 165 2.09 12.38 22.67
N HIS A 166 3.12 12.72 21.90
CA HIS A 166 4.09 13.74 22.27
C HIS A 166 3.54 15.13 21.92
N GLY A 167 3.32 15.97 22.93
CA GLY A 167 2.82 17.34 22.82
C GLY A 167 3.30 18.18 24.00
N LYS A 168 2.59 19.28 24.30
CA LYS A 168 2.87 20.09 25.51
C LYS A 168 2.63 19.30 26.81
N GLU A 169 1.72 18.33 26.76
CA GLU A 169 1.45 17.36 27.82
C GLU A 169 1.62 15.95 27.25
N HIS A 170 2.21 15.05 28.03
CA HIS A 170 2.28 13.63 27.69
C HIS A 170 0.92 12.99 27.99
N ARG A 171 0.19 12.59 26.94
CA ARG A 171 -1.05 11.83 27.08
C ARG A 171 -0.93 10.47 26.41
N GLN A 172 -1.60 9.48 27.00
CA GLN A 172 -1.78 8.17 26.40
C GLN A 172 -3.20 8.09 25.84
N ASP A 173 -3.29 7.91 24.53
CA ASP A 173 -4.56 7.70 23.84
C ASP A 173 -4.68 6.20 23.49
N THR A 174 -5.85 5.63 23.71
CA THR A 174 -6.14 4.22 23.42
C THR A 174 -7.30 4.11 22.45
N ARG A 175 -7.12 3.35 21.37
CA ARG A 175 -8.19 3.01 20.42
C ARG A 175 -8.38 1.49 20.39
N LYS A 176 -9.62 1.02 20.24
CA LYS A 176 -9.93 -0.41 20.14
C LYS A 176 -10.08 -0.81 18.67
N PHE A 177 -9.45 -1.91 18.29
CA PHE A 177 -9.56 -2.49 16.96
C PHE A 177 -10.01 -3.95 17.04
N THR A 178 -10.82 -4.37 16.07
CA THR A 178 -11.16 -5.78 15.85
C THR A 178 -10.38 -6.30 14.65
N VAL A 179 -10.15 -7.61 14.57
CA VAL A 179 -9.53 -8.26 13.40
C VAL A 179 -10.23 -7.86 12.10
N LYS A 180 -11.57 -7.90 12.09
CA LYS A 180 -12.40 -7.52 10.94
C LYS A 180 -12.18 -6.07 10.48
N GLN A 181 -11.97 -5.13 11.42
CA GLN A 181 -11.68 -3.74 11.07
C GLN A 181 -10.31 -3.60 10.41
N ILE A 182 -9.30 -4.32 10.92
CA ILE A 182 -7.94 -4.30 10.37
C ILE A 182 -7.93 -4.95 8.97
N GLU A 183 -8.62 -6.08 8.80
CA GLU A 183 -8.78 -6.73 7.49
C GLU A 183 -9.50 -5.84 6.48
N LYS A 184 -10.58 -5.15 6.90
CA LYS A 184 -11.28 -4.18 6.06
C LYS A 184 -10.34 -3.05 5.63
N LEU A 185 -9.50 -2.56 6.56
CA LEU A 185 -8.50 -1.54 6.27
C LEU A 185 -7.43 -2.04 5.29
N ALA A 186 -7.00 -3.29 5.42
CA ALA A 186 -6.08 -3.93 4.50
C ALA A 186 -6.69 -4.06 3.09
N GLY A 187 -7.98 -4.42 3.00
CA GLY A 187 -8.73 -4.43 1.75
C GLY A 187 -8.79 -3.06 1.09
N ARG A 188 -9.06 -2.00 1.86
CA ARG A 188 -9.00 -0.60 1.38
C ARG A 188 -7.62 -0.22 0.85
N ALA A 189 -6.55 -0.59 1.57
CA ALA A 189 -5.17 -0.35 1.12
C ALA A 189 -4.85 -1.09 -0.19
N SER A 190 -5.30 -2.33 -0.33
CA SER A 190 -5.13 -3.08 -1.58
C SER A 190 -5.89 -2.43 -2.74
N ALA A 191 -7.13 -1.98 -2.52
CA ALA A 191 -7.92 -1.29 -3.53
C ALA A 191 -7.28 0.06 -3.92
N LEU A 192 -6.78 0.81 -2.94
CA LEU A 192 -6.03 2.04 -3.18
C LEU A 192 -4.79 1.78 -4.05
N SER A 193 -4.05 0.71 -3.80
CA SER A 193 -2.89 0.34 -4.63
C SER A 193 -3.26 0.13 -6.10
N LEU A 194 -4.35 -0.57 -6.37
CA LEU A 194 -4.85 -0.78 -7.73
C LEU A 194 -5.33 0.52 -8.36
N ASN A 195 -6.08 1.33 -7.61
CA ASN A 195 -6.59 2.61 -8.10
C ASN A 195 -5.45 3.58 -8.42
N LEU A 196 -4.40 3.64 -7.60
CA LEU A 196 -3.20 4.45 -7.87
C LEU A 196 -2.44 3.95 -9.10
N PHE A 197 -2.35 2.64 -9.29
CA PHE A 197 -1.75 2.06 -10.48
C PHE A 197 -2.53 2.45 -11.75
N PHE A 198 -3.84 2.25 -11.76
CA PHE A 198 -4.68 2.61 -12.91
C PHE A 198 -4.68 4.11 -13.18
N PHE A 199 -4.76 4.91 -12.12
CA PHE A 199 -4.61 6.36 -12.21
C PHE A 199 -3.26 6.71 -12.86
N GLY A 200 -2.17 6.09 -12.43
CA GLY A 200 -0.85 6.31 -13.01
C GLY A 200 -0.76 5.91 -14.49
N VAL A 201 -1.40 4.81 -14.91
CA VAL A 201 -1.44 4.39 -16.33
C VAL A 201 -2.19 5.43 -17.16
N GLN A 202 -3.35 5.87 -16.68
CA GLN A 202 -4.22 6.80 -17.40
C GLN A 202 -3.62 8.20 -17.52
N THR A 203 -2.96 8.68 -16.46
CA THR A 203 -2.61 10.11 -16.33
C THR A 203 -1.15 10.41 -16.65
N VAL A 204 -0.21 9.59 -16.16
CA VAL A 204 1.23 9.86 -16.30
C VAL A 204 1.96 8.80 -17.14
N GLY A 205 1.20 7.84 -17.70
CA GLY A 205 1.71 6.82 -18.59
C GLY A 205 2.77 5.93 -17.95
N ILE A 206 2.51 5.43 -16.73
CA ILE A 206 3.45 4.50 -16.06
C ILE A 206 3.71 3.24 -16.88
N MET A 207 2.78 2.87 -17.76
CA MET A 207 2.82 1.72 -18.65
C MET A 207 2.01 2.01 -19.91
N PRO A 208 2.34 1.42 -21.07
CA PRO A 208 1.45 1.40 -22.24
C PRO A 208 0.06 0.85 -21.89
N LYS A 209 -0.99 1.50 -22.40
CA LYS A 209 -2.40 1.17 -22.09
C LYS A 209 -2.79 -0.25 -22.51
N ASP A 210 -2.25 -0.75 -23.61
CA ASP A 210 -2.47 -2.09 -24.16
C ASP A 210 -1.80 -3.17 -23.29
N GLU A 211 -0.59 -2.91 -22.79
CA GLU A 211 0.08 -3.79 -21.84
C GLU A 211 -0.68 -3.85 -20.50
N ALA A 212 -1.17 -2.69 -20.02
CA ALA A 212 -2.00 -2.63 -18.83
C ALA A 212 -3.32 -3.39 -19.00
N ASP A 213 -4.00 -3.25 -20.15
CA ASP A 213 -5.24 -3.98 -20.45
C ASP A 213 -5.00 -5.50 -20.46
N LYS A 214 -3.93 -5.94 -21.14
CA LYS A 214 -3.54 -7.36 -21.17
C LYS A 214 -3.29 -7.91 -19.76
N LEU A 215 -2.55 -7.17 -18.93
CA LEU A 215 -2.25 -7.54 -17.55
C LEU A 215 -3.52 -7.70 -16.73
N VAL A 216 -4.43 -6.71 -16.78
CA VAL A 216 -5.69 -6.77 -16.01
C VAL A 216 -6.54 -7.94 -16.46
N ARG A 217 -6.65 -8.20 -17.76
CA ARG A 217 -7.40 -9.35 -18.27
C ARG A 217 -6.81 -10.68 -17.82
N GLU A 218 -5.49 -10.81 -17.80
CA GLU A 218 -4.83 -12.01 -17.30
C GLU A 218 -5.13 -12.24 -15.81
N LEU A 219 -5.05 -11.17 -15.01
CA LEU A 219 -5.41 -11.22 -13.59
C LEU A 219 -6.87 -11.62 -13.40
N LEU A 220 -7.81 -10.95 -14.06
CA LEU A 220 -9.24 -11.26 -13.95
C LEU A 220 -9.55 -12.70 -14.35
N ARG A 221 -8.92 -13.20 -15.44
CA ARG A 221 -9.04 -14.60 -15.87
C ARG A 221 -8.54 -15.57 -14.80
N LYS A 222 -7.40 -15.28 -14.19
CA LYS A 222 -6.80 -16.12 -13.13
C LYS A 222 -7.70 -16.24 -11.90
N TYR A 223 -8.46 -15.19 -11.57
CA TYR A 223 -9.36 -15.18 -10.42
C TYR A 223 -10.83 -15.46 -10.77
N SER A 224 -11.10 -15.94 -11.99
CA SER A 224 -12.45 -16.27 -12.47
C SER A 224 -13.44 -15.10 -12.35
N ALA A 225 -12.95 -13.88 -12.49
CA ALA A 225 -13.79 -12.70 -12.56
C ALA A 225 -14.31 -12.50 -13.99
N ALA A 226 -15.54 -12.01 -14.13
CA ALA A 226 -16.08 -11.62 -15.43
C ALA A 226 -15.18 -10.54 -16.06
N LEU A 227 -14.81 -10.73 -17.33
CA LEU A 227 -14.06 -9.73 -18.07
C LEU A 227 -15.02 -8.64 -18.54
N PRO A 228 -14.73 -7.35 -18.28
CA PRO A 228 -15.48 -6.28 -18.90
C PRO A 228 -15.27 -6.28 -20.42
N GLU A 229 -16.34 -5.98 -21.15
CA GLU A 229 -16.32 -5.79 -22.60
C GLU A 229 -15.64 -4.46 -22.96
N GLY A 230 -14.89 -4.42 -24.07
CA GLY A 230 -14.16 -3.23 -24.52
C GLY A 230 -12.80 -3.02 -23.83
N ASN A 231 -12.03 -2.03 -24.30
CA ASN A 231 -10.70 -1.70 -23.75
C ASN A 231 -10.84 -0.99 -22.40
N LEU A 232 -10.11 -1.45 -21.38
CA LEU A 232 -10.19 -0.89 -20.01
C LEU A 232 -9.62 0.53 -19.89
N PHE A 233 -8.72 0.91 -20.80
CA PHE A 233 -7.97 2.17 -20.74
C PHE A 233 -8.17 3.05 -21.98
N SER A 234 -9.26 2.86 -22.74
CA SER A 234 -9.57 3.68 -23.93
C SER A 234 -9.55 5.18 -23.62
#